data_AF-A0A060RDR0-F1
#
_entry.id   AF-A0A060RDR0-F1
#
_cell.length_a   1.000
_cell.length_b   1.000
_cell.length_c   1.000
_cell.angle_alpha   90.00
_cell.angle_beta   90.00
_cell.angle_gamma   90.00
#
_symmetry.space_group_name_H-M   'P 1'
#
loop_
_entity.id
_entity.type
_entity.pdbx_description
1 polymer ?
#
loop_
_entity_poly.entity_id
_entity_poly.type
_entity_poly.pdbx_seq_one_letter_code
_entity_poly.pdbx_strand_id
1 'polypeptide(L)'
;MKKLITRTITGIVFVWVIVEGTLWTEWSFYLLWVIIALLSLNEYFTLVRRSDVFKSKLLPYLVGGVYIAGAIWILTTMQPEMVVTILTIVWANDTGAFIVGSTIGKHKIAPKISPKKSWEGFFGGVVFAVGVALVWYALYWSDSQATIAPLFQDEIVVKWLWVALGVVVAVAAFFGDLLESKFKRLIGVKDSGAIIPGHGGMLDRFDAALLAIPAAKIFIALLF
;
A
#
# COMPACT_ATOMS: atom_id res chain seq x y z
N MET A 1 -27.08 -2.90 7.42
CA MET A 1 -26.33 -3.39 8.60
C MET A 1 -25.51 -4.65 8.33
N LYS A 2 -26.10 -5.78 7.91
CA LYS A 2 -25.35 -7.04 7.69
C LYS A 2 -24.08 -6.89 6.83
N LYS A 3 -24.16 -6.20 5.69
CA LYS A 3 -23.00 -5.94 4.80
C LYS A 3 -21.90 -5.05 5.42
N LEU A 4 -22.25 -4.13 6.30
CA LEU A 4 -21.28 -3.26 6.97
C LEU A 4 -20.52 -4.05 8.04
N ILE A 5 -21.25 -4.83 8.84
CA ILE A 5 -20.68 -5.70 9.88
C ILE A 5 -19.72 -6.72 9.26
N THR A 6 -20.12 -7.40 8.19
CA THR A 6 -19.24 -8.34 7.48
C THR A 6 -17.95 -7.66 7.06
N ARG A 7 -18.04 -6.44 6.50
CA ARG A 7 -16.85 -5.70 6.07
C ARG A 7 -15.94 -5.35 7.25
N THR A 8 -16.49 -4.79 8.32
CA THR A 8 -15.69 -4.42 9.49
C THR A 8 -14.97 -5.64 10.08
N ILE A 9 -15.66 -6.76 10.24
CA ILE A 9 -15.06 -7.99 10.80
C ILE A 9 -13.96 -8.51 9.88
N THR A 10 -14.23 -8.66 8.58
CA THR A 10 -13.21 -9.16 7.64
C THR A 10 -11.99 -8.24 7.57
N GLY A 11 -12.18 -6.92 7.69
CA GLY A 11 -11.10 -5.95 7.71
C GLY A 11 -10.23 -6.07 8.96
N ILE A 12 -10.85 -6.21 10.14
CA ILE A 12 -10.12 -6.40 11.41
C ILE A 12 -9.33 -7.70 11.39
N VAL A 13 -9.96 -8.80 10.98
CA VAL A 13 -9.28 -10.11 10.87
C VAL A 13 -8.13 -10.04 9.87
N PHE A 14 -8.34 -9.37 8.73
CA PHE A 14 -7.30 -9.19 7.73
C PHE A 14 -6.10 -8.42 8.31
N VAL A 15 -6.32 -7.26 8.93
CA VAL A 15 -5.25 -6.48 9.57
C VAL A 15 -4.52 -7.30 10.63
N TRP A 16 -5.26 -8.02 11.48
CA TRP A 16 -4.67 -8.88 12.51
C TRP A 16 -3.78 -9.97 11.91
N VAL A 17 -4.24 -10.69 10.88
CA VAL A 17 -3.43 -11.71 10.18
C VAL A 17 -2.18 -11.11 9.55
N ILE A 18 -2.30 -9.93 8.94
CA ILE A 18 -1.15 -9.26 8.30
C ILE A 18 -0.10 -8.86 9.34
N VAL A 19 -0.52 -8.19 10.42
CA VAL A 19 0.40 -7.73 11.47
C VAL A 19 1.03 -8.93 12.18
N GLU A 20 0.22 -9.88 12.65
CA GLU A 20 0.72 -11.02 13.40
C GLU A 20 1.60 -11.93 12.54
N GLY A 21 1.16 -12.26 11.33
CA GLY A 21 1.94 -13.09 10.43
C GLY A 21 3.26 -12.44 10.02
N THR A 22 3.30 -11.10 9.96
CA THR A 22 4.52 -10.35 9.70
C THR A 22 5.47 -10.35 10.89
N LEU A 23 4.97 -10.23 12.12
CA LEU A 23 5.81 -10.02 13.31
C LEU A 23 6.15 -11.30 14.10
N TRP A 24 5.41 -12.40 13.92
CA TRP A 24 5.55 -13.59 14.78
C TRP A 24 6.91 -14.29 14.67
N THR A 25 7.32 -14.67 13.46
CA THR A 25 8.60 -15.33 13.16
C THR A 25 9.04 -14.99 11.75
N GLU A 26 10.32 -15.19 11.43
CA GLU A 26 10.82 -15.05 10.05
C GLU A 26 10.07 -15.98 9.07
N TRP A 27 9.81 -17.23 9.47
CA TRP A 27 9.08 -18.19 8.62
C TRP A 27 7.64 -17.76 8.36
N SER A 28 6.93 -17.24 9.36
CA SER A 28 5.56 -16.74 9.18
C SER A 28 5.56 -15.51 8.26
N PHE A 29 6.56 -14.63 8.39
CA PHE A 29 6.73 -13.46 7.54
C PHE A 29 6.86 -13.87 6.06
N TYR A 30 7.85 -14.72 5.74
CA TYR A 30 8.04 -15.16 4.36
C TYR A 30 6.83 -15.94 3.83
N LEU A 31 6.26 -16.85 4.63
CA LEU A 31 5.11 -17.64 4.22
C LEU A 31 3.89 -16.75 3.90
N LEU A 32 3.57 -15.79 4.77
CA LEU A 32 2.47 -14.86 4.57
C LEU A 32 2.62 -14.08 3.26
N TRP A 33 3.77 -13.45 3.05
CA TRP A 33 3.99 -12.58 1.91
C TRP A 33 4.11 -13.36 0.59
N VAL A 34 4.63 -14.60 0.61
CA VAL A 34 4.57 -15.50 -0.55
C VAL A 34 3.13 -15.87 -0.88
N ILE A 35 2.30 -16.20 0.10
CA ILE A 35 0.87 -16.50 -0.14
C ILE A 35 0.16 -15.29 -0.74
N ILE A 36 0.36 -14.09 -0.19
CA ILE A 36 -0.21 -12.85 -0.72
C ILE A 36 0.26 -12.61 -2.16
N ALA A 37 1.54 -12.83 -2.46
CA ALA A 37 2.07 -12.70 -3.82
C ALA A 37 1.39 -13.66 -4.79
N LEU A 38 1.29 -14.94 -4.44
CA LEU A 38 0.66 -15.95 -5.29
C LEU A 38 -0.82 -15.65 -5.54
N LEU A 39 -1.55 -15.22 -4.52
CA LEU A 39 -2.96 -14.84 -4.67
C LEU A 39 -3.13 -13.60 -5.56
N SER A 40 -2.30 -12.57 -5.35
CA SER A 40 -2.34 -11.32 -6.14
C SER A 40 -1.95 -11.56 -7.60
N LEU A 41 -0.92 -12.38 -7.85
CA LEU A 41 -0.50 -12.79 -9.19
C LEU A 41 -1.58 -13.62 -9.88
N ASN A 42 -2.21 -14.56 -9.17
CA ASN A 42 -3.29 -15.38 -9.72
C ASN A 42 -4.49 -14.53 -10.15
N GLU A 43 -4.89 -13.54 -9.34
CA GLU A 43 -5.94 -12.58 -9.70
C GLU A 43 -5.52 -11.75 -10.92
N TYR A 44 -4.33 -11.15 -10.89
CA TYR A 44 -3.81 -10.34 -11.99
C TYR A 44 -3.74 -11.12 -13.31
N PHE A 45 -3.15 -12.32 -13.31
CA PHE A 45 -3.05 -13.14 -14.52
C PHE A 45 -4.42 -13.61 -15.00
N THR A 46 -5.37 -13.88 -14.09
CA THR A 46 -6.74 -14.20 -14.48
C THR A 46 -7.42 -13.03 -15.19
N LEU A 47 -7.22 -11.80 -14.72
CA LEU A 47 -7.74 -10.59 -15.36
C LEU A 47 -7.12 -10.36 -16.74
N VAL A 48 -5.80 -10.50 -16.86
CA VAL A 48 -5.11 -10.36 -18.16
C VAL A 48 -5.59 -11.43 -19.15
N ARG A 49 -5.75 -12.68 -18.70
CA ARG A 49 -6.24 -13.81 -19.51
C ARG A 49 -7.65 -13.58 -20.04
N ARG A 50 -8.54 -13.00 -19.23
CA ARG A 50 -9.96 -12.77 -19.57
C ARG A 50 -10.23 -11.48 -20.35
N SER A 51 -9.28 -10.56 -20.39
CA SER A 51 -9.47 -9.29 -21.12
C SER A 51 -9.32 -9.49 -22.62
N ASP A 52 -10.08 -8.78 -23.45
CA ASP A 52 -9.88 -8.77 -24.91
C ASP A 52 -9.04 -7.59 -25.40
N VAL A 53 -8.67 -6.69 -24.48
CA VAL A 53 -7.94 -5.44 -24.78
C VAL A 53 -6.55 -5.71 -25.35
N PHE A 54 -5.84 -6.69 -24.79
CA PHE A 54 -4.47 -6.99 -25.19
C PHE A 54 -4.43 -8.08 -26.26
N LYS A 55 -3.99 -7.72 -27.48
CA LYS A 55 -3.79 -8.69 -28.58
C LYS A 55 -2.76 -9.77 -28.24
N SER A 56 -1.66 -9.39 -27.60
CA SER A 56 -0.66 -10.31 -27.02
C SER A 56 -0.69 -10.21 -25.50
N LYS A 57 -0.73 -11.37 -24.82
CA LYS A 57 -0.77 -11.44 -23.35
C LYS A 57 0.61 -11.48 -22.69
N LEU A 58 1.67 -11.72 -23.46
CA LEU A 58 3.03 -11.87 -22.90
C LEU A 58 3.48 -10.60 -22.16
N LEU A 59 3.34 -9.44 -22.79
CA LEU A 59 3.78 -8.18 -22.22
C LEU A 59 3.07 -7.84 -20.90
N PRO A 60 1.71 -7.85 -20.80
CA PRO A 60 1.05 -7.58 -19.53
C PRO A 60 1.40 -8.64 -18.45
N TYR A 61 1.53 -9.92 -18.79
CA TYR A 61 1.99 -10.93 -17.83
C TYR A 61 3.38 -10.60 -17.27
N LEU A 62 4.34 -10.24 -18.11
CA LEU A 62 5.69 -9.89 -17.66
C LEU A 62 5.68 -8.61 -16.82
N VAL A 63 5.04 -7.54 -17.30
CA VAL A 63 5.04 -6.24 -16.60
C VAL A 63 4.35 -6.34 -15.25
N GLY A 64 3.14 -6.89 -15.18
CA GLY A 64 2.43 -7.02 -13.91
C GLY A 64 3.03 -8.08 -12.99
N GLY A 65 3.56 -9.17 -13.56
CA GLY A 65 4.29 -10.19 -12.81
C GLY A 65 5.51 -9.62 -12.10
N VAL A 66 6.37 -8.89 -12.83
CA VAL A 66 7.54 -8.21 -12.27
C VAL A 66 7.13 -7.13 -11.27
N TYR A 67 6.08 -6.36 -11.55
CA TYR A 67 5.59 -5.32 -10.64
C TYR A 67 5.13 -5.89 -9.29
N ILE A 68 4.25 -6.91 -9.30
CA ILE A 68 3.69 -7.51 -8.09
C ILE A 68 4.77 -8.31 -7.34
N ALA A 69 5.45 -9.23 -8.03
CA ALA A 69 6.46 -10.08 -7.40
C ALA A 69 7.67 -9.27 -6.93
N GLY A 70 8.09 -8.26 -7.70
CA GLY A 70 9.20 -7.39 -7.35
C GLY A 70 8.92 -6.54 -6.11
N ALA A 71 7.72 -5.95 -6.00
CA ALA A 71 7.34 -5.18 -4.82
C ALA A 71 7.31 -6.06 -3.55
N ILE A 72 6.76 -7.27 -3.65
CA ILE A 72 6.69 -8.19 -2.51
C ILE A 72 8.08 -8.75 -2.18
N TRP A 73 8.91 -9.06 -3.18
CA TRP A 73 10.29 -9.45 -2.94
C TRP A 73 11.06 -8.34 -2.21
N ILE A 74 10.94 -7.08 -2.65
CA ILE A 74 11.54 -5.93 -1.96
C ILE A 74 11.05 -5.84 -0.51
N LEU A 75 9.74 -6.01 -0.26
CA LEU A 75 9.18 -6.06 1.09
C LEU A 75 9.88 -7.12 1.95
N THR A 76 10.12 -8.31 1.41
CA THR A 76 10.77 -9.41 2.16
C THR A 76 12.25 -9.16 2.48
N THR A 77 12.86 -8.12 1.90
CA THR A 77 14.23 -7.65 2.23
C THR A 77 14.26 -6.57 3.33
N MET A 78 13.10 -6.21 3.88
CA MET A 78 12.97 -5.21 4.94
C MET A 78 12.78 -5.88 6.30
N GLN A 79 13.13 -5.16 7.36
CA GLN A 79 12.80 -5.56 8.73
C GLN A 79 11.27 -5.65 8.87
N PRO A 80 10.71 -6.73 9.44
CA PRO A 80 9.26 -6.91 9.56
C PRO A 80 8.53 -5.73 10.23
N GLU A 81 9.15 -5.10 11.22
CA GLU A 81 8.62 -3.94 11.94
C GLU A 81 8.53 -2.70 11.04
N MET A 82 9.51 -2.53 10.15
CA MET A 82 9.48 -1.47 9.14
C MET A 82 8.39 -1.73 8.09
N VAL A 83 8.14 -2.99 7.73
CA VAL A 83 7.03 -3.37 6.85
C VAL A 83 5.69 -2.97 7.49
N VAL A 84 5.45 -3.32 8.75
CA VAL A 84 4.24 -2.92 9.48
C VAL A 84 4.13 -1.39 9.60
N THR A 85 5.25 -0.71 9.84
CA THR A 85 5.33 0.76 9.86
C THR A 85 4.84 1.35 8.54
N ILE A 86 5.35 0.86 7.39
CA ILE A 86 4.95 1.37 6.07
C ILE A 86 3.49 1.04 5.78
N LEU A 87 3.02 -0.18 6.06
CA LEU A 87 1.62 -0.57 5.82
C LEU A 87 0.64 0.27 6.61
N THR A 88 0.95 0.57 7.87
CA THR A 88 0.10 1.45 8.69
C THR A 88 0.10 2.89 8.20
N ILE A 89 1.22 3.40 7.67
CA ILE A 89 1.25 4.70 6.98
C ILE A 89 0.37 4.67 5.71
N VAL A 90 0.42 3.59 4.92
CA VAL A 90 -0.46 3.41 3.74
C VAL A 90 -1.94 3.38 4.16
N TRP A 91 -2.30 2.62 5.20
CA TRP A 91 -3.68 2.56 5.68
C TRP A 91 -4.16 3.89 6.28
N ALA A 92 -3.26 4.63 6.93
CA ALA A 92 -3.54 5.98 7.41
C ALA A 92 -3.76 6.96 6.25
N ASN A 93 -2.98 6.85 5.17
CA ASN A 93 -3.17 7.64 3.95
C ASN A 93 -4.56 7.41 3.35
N ASP A 94 -4.97 6.15 3.15
CA ASP A 94 -6.28 5.81 2.60
C ASP A 94 -7.43 6.29 3.50
N THR A 95 -7.25 6.15 4.81
CA THR A 95 -8.23 6.60 5.82
C THR A 95 -8.36 8.12 5.81
N GLY A 96 -7.23 8.84 5.85
CA GLY A 96 -7.21 10.31 5.79
C GLY A 96 -7.80 10.83 4.48
N ALA A 97 -7.46 10.18 3.37
CA ALA A 97 -8.00 10.54 2.06
C ALA A 97 -9.50 10.29 1.95
N PHE A 98 -10.00 9.21 2.55
CA PHE A 98 -11.44 8.96 2.65
C PHE A 98 -12.14 9.98 3.53
N ILE A 99 -11.64 10.27 4.74
CA ILE A 99 -12.25 11.19 5.70
C ILE A 99 -12.31 12.60 5.10
N VAL A 100 -11.17 13.14 4.64
CA VAL A 100 -11.10 14.50 4.10
C VAL A 100 -11.81 14.59 2.74
N GLY A 101 -11.61 13.60 1.87
CA GLY A 101 -12.25 13.57 0.55
C GLY A 101 -13.77 13.44 0.60
N SER A 102 -14.32 12.70 1.57
CA SER A 102 -15.78 12.55 1.72
C SER A 102 -16.47 13.74 2.41
N THR A 103 -15.74 14.49 3.23
CA THR A 103 -16.27 15.63 3.99
C THR A 103 -16.19 16.95 3.22
N ILE A 104 -15.04 17.24 2.62
CA ILE A 104 -14.77 18.54 1.96
C ILE A 104 -14.31 18.43 0.50
N GLY A 105 -14.24 17.21 -0.05
CA GLY A 105 -13.66 16.94 -1.36
C GLY A 105 -14.48 17.46 -2.55
N LYS A 106 -14.04 18.56 -3.15
CA LYS A 106 -14.70 19.21 -4.30
C LYS A 106 -13.97 18.95 -5.61
N HIS A 107 -12.64 19.06 -5.63
CA HIS A 107 -11.86 19.04 -6.87
C HIS A 107 -11.42 17.63 -7.23
N LYS A 108 -12.08 17.00 -8.22
CA LYS A 108 -11.80 15.61 -8.62
C LYS A 108 -10.49 15.48 -9.41
N ILE A 109 -9.68 14.48 -9.06
CA ILE A 109 -8.34 14.28 -9.67
C ILE A 109 -8.42 13.49 -10.97
N ALA A 110 -9.13 12.34 -10.95
CA ALA A 110 -9.19 11.44 -12.09
C ALA A 110 -10.63 10.94 -12.34
N PRO A 111 -11.56 11.81 -12.80
CA PRO A 111 -13.00 11.49 -12.87
C PRO A 111 -13.34 10.24 -13.66
N LYS A 112 -12.57 9.92 -14.72
CA LYS A 112 -12.79 8.74 -15.58
C LYS A 112 -12.25 7.44 -14.99
N ILE A 113 -11.27 7.50 -14.07
CA ILE A 113 -10.60 6.34 -13.50
C ILE A 113 -11.15 6.04 -12.11
N SER A 114 -11.15 7.07 -11.24
CA SER A 114 -11.65 7.01 -9.87
C SER A 114 -12.48 8.26 -9.56
N PRO A 115 -13.81 8.22 -9.81
CA PRO A 115 -14.70 9.38 -9.70
C PRO A 115 -14.77 10.00 -8.30
N LYS A 116 -14.42 9.23 -7.28
CA LYS A 116 -14.53 9.64 -5.87
C LYS A 116 -13.27 10.33 -5.34
N LYS A 117 -12.12 10.19 -5.99
CA LYS A 117 -10.85 10.79 -5.55
C LYS A 117 -10.84 12.30 -5.80
N SER A 118 -10.44 13.07 -4.79
CA SER A 118 -10.32 14.53 -4.84
C SER A 118 -8.96 15.00 -4.33
N TRP A 119 -8.54 16.21 -4.75
CA TRP A 119 -7.28 16.83 -4.32
C TRP A 119 -7.26 17.06 -2.80
N GLU A 120 -8.38 17.45 -2.22
CA GLU A 120 -8.51 17.63 -0.77
C GLU A 120 -8.33 16.30 -0.04
N GLY A 121 -8.91 15.22 -0.57
CA GLY A 121 -8.67 13.87 -0.06
C GLY A 121 -7.19 13.50 -0.16
N PHE A 122 -6.54 13.71 -1.30
CA PHE A 122 -5.11 13.43 -1.45
C PHE A 122 -4.26 14.15 -0.38
N PHE A 123 -4.41 15.46 -0.20
CA PHE A 123 -3.67 16.20 0.82
C PHE A 123 -4.04 15.77 2.25
N GLY A 124 -5.31 15.45 2.50
CA GLY A 124 -5.75 14.87 3.76
C GLY A 124 -5.08 13.53 4.09
N GLY A 125 -4.94 12.66 3.09
CA GLY A 125 -4.21 11.41 3.20
C GLY A 125 -2.72 11.63 3.52
N VAL A 126 -2.06 12.57 2.84
CA VAL A 126 -0.66 12.94 3.12
C VAL A 126 -0.49 13.41 4.57
N VAL A 127 -1.38 14.25 5.08
CA VAL A 127 -1.31 14.73 6.48
C VAL A 127 -1.42 13.56 7.47
N PHE A 128 -2.35 12.63 7.24
CA PHE A 128 -2.52 11.45 8.10
C PHE A 128 -1.31 10.51 8.03
N ALA A 129 -0.77 10.28 6.83
CA ALA A 129 0.41 9.47 6.61
C ALA A 129 1.63 10.03 7.35
N VAL A 130 1.87 11.34 7.24
CA VAL A 130 2.94 12.04 7.98
C VAL A 130 2.72 11.95 9.49
N GLY A 131 1.50 12.16 9.96
CA GLY A 131 1.17 12.04 11.38
C GLY A 131 1.49 10.65 11.94
N VAL A 132 1.09 9.59 11.24
CA VAL A 132 1.38 8.20 11.65
C VAL A 132 2.87 7.88 11.55
N ALA A 133 3.57 8.38 10.54
CA ALA A 133 5.03 8.22 10.45
C ALA A 133 5.76 8.84 11.66
N LEU A 134 5.34 10.05 12.08
CA LEU A 134 5.89 10.71 13.26
C LEU A 134 5.53 10.01 14.58
N VAL A 135 4.34 9.40 14.68
CA VAL A 135 3.96 8.59 15.83
C VAL A 135 4.85 7.34 15.93
N TRP A 136 5.09 6.64 14.82
CA TRP A 136 6.02 5.51 14.79
C TRP A 136 7.44 5.90 15.17
N TYR A 137 7.91 7.05 14.67
CA TYR A 137 9.18 7.62 15.09
C TYR A 137 9.23 7.80 16.62
N ALA A 138 8.27 8.52 17.19
CA ALA A 138 8.28 8.87 18.60
C ALA A 138 8.11 7.68 19.56
N LEU A 139 7.38 6.63 19.14
CA LEU A 139 7.04 5.51 20.03
C LEU A 139 7.95 4.29 19.89
N TYR A 140 8.59 4.11 18.73
CA TYR A 140 9.31 2.87 18.43
C TYR A 140 10.71 3.09 17.86
N TRP A 141 10.87 4.07 16.96
CA TRP A 141 12.11 4.25 16.22
C TRP A 141 13.04 5.35 16.76
N SER A 142 12.64 6.08 17.82
CA SER A 142 13.42 7.19 18.41
C SER A 142 14.77 6.75 18.95
N ASP A 143 14.85 5.52 19.47
CA ASP A 143 16.09 4.98 20.06
C ASP A 143 16.94 4.25 19.01
N SER A 144 16.35 3.96 17.84
CA SER A 144 16.99 3.25 16.72
C SER A 144 17.54 4.20 15.64
N GLN A 145 17.79 5.47 15.98
CA GLN A 145 18.24 6.50 15.03
C GLN A 145 19.51 6.09 14.27
N ALA A 146 20.50 5.56 15.00
CA ALA A 146 21.77 5.10 14.41
C ALA A 146 21.58 3.93 13.43
N THR A 147 20.49 3.19 13.53
CA THR A 147 20.19 2.05 12.64
C THR A 147 19.42 2.48 11.41
N ILE A 148 18.66 3.58 11.41
CA ILE A 148 17.77 3.96 10.29
C ILE A 148 18.40 5.04 9.40
N ALA A 149 19.17 5.94 9.99
CA ALA A 149 19.78 7.06 9.30
C ALA A 149 21.19 7.33 9.88
N PRO A 150 22.14 6.38 9.76
CA PRO A 150 23.46 6.51 10.39
C PRO A 150 24.22 7.78 9.97
N LEU A 151 23.94 8.29 8.76
CA LEU A 151 24.50 9.53 8.22
C LEU A 151 24.01 10.80 8.95
N PHE A 152 22.94 10.72 9.73
CA PHE A 152 22.29 11.85 10.40
C PHE A 152 22.12 11.59 11.90
N GLN A 153 22.81 12.37 12.74
CA GLN A 153 22.77 12.24 14.20
C GLN A 153 21.93 13.36 14.86
N ASP A 154 21.51 14.36 14.09
CA ASP A 154 20.70 15.47 14.58
C ASP A 154 19.22 15.06 14.64
N GLU A 155 18.63 15.12 15.85
CA GLU A 155 17.25 14.70 16.11
C GLU A 155 16.22 15.47 15.27
N ILE A 156 16.47 16.76 15.00
CA ILE A 156 15.58 17.58 14.16
C ILE A 156 15.64 17.07 12.73
N VAL A 157 16.83 16.78 12.20
CA VAL A 157 17.00 16.24 10.85
C VAL A 157 16.30 14.89 10.72
N VAL A 158 16.44 13.98 11.70
CA VAL A 158 15.77 12.67 11.66
C VAL A 158 14.25 12.83 11.65
N LYS A 159 13.67 13.73 12.46
CA LYS A 159 12.22 14.01 12.42
C LYS A 159 11.76 14.43 11.01
N TRP A 160 12.52 15.28 10.33
CA TRP A 160 12.20 15.68 8.95
C TRP A 160 12.34 14.52 7.94
N LEU A 161 13.26 13.57 8.17
CA LEU A 161 13.33 12.35 7.36
C LEU A 161 12.07 11.49 7.52
N TRP A 162 11.50 11.41 8.73
CA TRP A 162 10.22 10.73 8.95
C TRP A 162 9.03 11.45 8.33
N VAL A 163 9.02 12.79 8.33
CA VAL A 163 8.06 13.57 7.54
C VAL A 163 8.20 13.23 6.06
N ALA A 164 9.42 13.23 5.53
CA ALA A 164 9.69 12.91 4.13
C ALA A 164 9.27 11.48 3.78
N LEU A 165 9.55 10.49 4.65
CA LEU A 165 9.08 9.11 4.49
C LEU A 165 7.55 9.04 4.39
N GLY A 166 6.84 9.72 5.30
CA GLY A 166 5.37 9.79 5.27
C GLY A 166 4.83 10.37 3.96
N VAL A 167 5.47 11.44 3.45
CA VAL A 167 5.11 12.03 2.15
C VAL A 167 5.40 11.08 0.99
N VAL A 168 6.59 10.45 0.96
CA VAL A 168 6.98 9.49 -0.09
C VAL A 168 6.01 8.32 -0.15
N VAL A 169 5.69 7.72 1.00
CA VAL A 169 4.74 6.62 1.10
C VAL A 169 3.35 7.06 0.64
N ALA A 170 2.86 8.23 1.08
CA ALA A 170 1.53 8.72 0.70
C ALA A 170 1.39 8.97 -0.81
N VAL A 171 2.40 9.61 -1.41
CA VAL A 171 2.42 9.90 -2.85
C VAL A 171 2.48 8.60 -3.65
N ALA A 172 3.38 7.69 -3.28
CA ALA A 172 3.53 6.40 -3.95
C ALA A 172 2.27 5.54 -3.80
N ALA A 173 1.68 5.46 -2.62
CA ALA A 173 0.41 4.78 -2.37
C ALA A 173 -0.72 5.31 -3.25
N PHE A 174 -0.85 6.65 -3.34
CA PHE A 174 -1.86 7.29 -4.17
C PHE A 174 -1.73 6.92 -5.65
N PHE A 175 -0.51 6.94 -6.19
CA PHE A 175 -0.26 6.55 -7.57
C PHE A 175 -0.40 5.05 -7.79
N GLY A 176 -0.03 4.20 -6.82
CA GLY A 176 -0.24 2.74 -6.87
C GLY A 176 -1.71 2.38 -7.06
N ASP A 177 -2.59 2.92 -6.20
CA ASP A 177 -4.04 2.73 -6.32
C ASP A 177 -4.57 3.29 -7.66
N LEU A 178 -4.08 4.46 -8.13
CA LEU A 178 -4.48 4.98 -9.46
C LEU A 178 -4.04 4.09 -10.62
N LEU A 179 -2.83 3.50 -10.57
CA LEU A 179 -2.33 2.59 -11.59
C LEU A 179 -3.21 1.34 -11.69
N GLU A 180 -3.53 0.74 -10.55
CA GLU A 180 -4.36 -0.47 -10.48
C GLU A 180 -5.82 -0.17 -10.84
N SER A 181 -6.38 0.93 -10.34
CA SER A 181 -7.68 1.46 -10.77
C SER A 181 -7.73 1.68 -12.29
N LYS A 182 -6.69 2.27 -12.89
CA LYS A 182 -6.62 2.48 -14.35
C LYS A 182 -6.56 1.16 -15.11
N PHE A 183 -5.76 0.21 -14.65
CA PHE A 183 -5.69 -1.13 -15.23
C PHE A 183 -7.06 -1.82 -15.23
N LYS A 184 -7.78 -1.79 -14.10
CA LYS A 184 -9.12 -2.37 -13.99
C LYS A 184 -10.12 -1.73 -14.96
N ARG A 185 -10.12 -0.40 -15.08
CA ARG A 185 -10.99 0.32 -16.04
C ARG A 185 -10.65 0.03 -17.49
N LEU A 186 -9.36 -0.12 -17.81
CA LEU A 186 -8.92 -0.46 -19.17
C LEU A 186 -9.55 -1.78 -19.62
N ILE A 187 -9.58 -2.79 -18.75
CA ILE A 187 -10.13 -4.12 -19.05
C ILE A 187 -11.62 -4.27 -18.72
N GLY A 188 -12.31 -3.18 -18.37
CA GLY A 188 -13.77 -3.16 -18.14
C GLY A 188 -14.24 -3.76 -16.81
N VAL A 189 -13.34 -3.98 -15.84
CA VAL A 189 -13.71 -4.51 -14.51
C VAL A 189 -13.66 -3.43 -13.43
N LYS A 190 -14.40 -3.68 -12.34
CA LYS A 190 -14.37 -2.80 -11.16
C LYS A 190 -13.35 -3.24 -10.13
N ASP A 191 -13.48 -4.49 -9.71
CA ASP A 191 -12.72 -5.15 -8.65
C ASP A 191 -11.86 -6.25 -9.28
N SER A 192 -10.70 -6.55 -8.69
CA SER A 192 -9.73 -7.51 -9.24
C SER A 192 -10.16 -8.97 -9.04
N GLY A 193 -10.96 -9.24 -8.02
CA GLY A 193 -11.40 -10.58 -7.62
C GLY A 193 -12.50 -10.54 -6.56
N ALA A 194 -12.75 -11.70 -5.95
CA ALA A 194 -13.76 -11.86 -4.89
C ALA A 194 -13.27 -12.76 -3.74
N ILE A 195 -11.95 -12.86 -3.55
CA ILE A 195 -11.34 -13.75 -2.55
C ILE A 195 -11.73 -13.33 -1.13
N ILE A 196 -11.85 -12.01 -0.86
CA ILE A 196 -12.17 -11.51 0.47
C ILE A 196 -13.65 -11.07 0.50
N PRO A 197 -14.51 -11.72 1.31
CA PRO A 197 -15.93 -11.40 1.38
C PRO A 197 -16.15 -9.91 1.72
N GLY A 198 -16.80 -9.19 0.80
CA GLY A 198 -17.10 -7.77 0.96
C GLY A 198 -15.94 -6.79 0.72
N HIS A 199 -14.75 -7.27 0.35
CA HIS A 199 -13.54 -6.47 0.12
C HIS A 199 -12.93 -6.61 -1.28
N GLY A 200 -13.43 -7.53 -2.11
CA GLY A 200 -12.92 -7.73 -3.47
C GLY A 200 -11.78 -8.73 -3.50
N GLY A 201 -10.79 -8.49 -4.37
CA GLY A 201 -9.62 -9.34 -4.51
C GLY A 201 -8.51 -9.01 -3.52
N MET A 202 -7.53 -9.90 -3.45
CA MET A 202 -6.27 -9.69 -2.74
C MET A 202 -5.48 -8.53 -3.35
N LEU A 203 -5.43 -8.42 -4.68
CA LEU A 203 -4.75 -7.33 -5.37
C LEU A 203 -5.37 -5.97 -5.03
N ASP A 204 -6.70 -5.89 -4.89
CA ASP A 204 -7.40 -4.66 -4.45
C ASP A 204 -7.07 -4.23 -3.01
N ARG A 205 -6.36 -5.05 -2.21
CA ARG A 205 -5.95 -4.71 -0.85
C ARG A 205 -4.52 -4.18 -0.77
N PHE A 206 -3.70 -4.48 -1.78
CA PHE A 206 -2.28 -4.17 -1.78
C PHE A 206 -1.87 -3.24 -2.93
N ASP A 207 -2.80 -2.82 -3.79
CA ASP A 207 -2.60 -1.88 -4.91
C ASP A 207 -1.75 -0.64 -4.55
N ALA A 208 -2.10 0.04 -3.46
CA ALA A 208 -1.34 1.17 -2.94
C ALA A 208 0.05 0.74 -2.43
N ALA A 209 0.11 -0.36 -1.68
CA ALA A 209 1.34 -0.86 -1.07
C ALA A 209 2.38 -1.30 -2.12
N LEU A 210 1.94 -1.85 -3.25
CA LEU A 210 2.83 -2.34 -4.32
C LEU A 210 3.75 -1.25 -4.89
N LEU A 211 3.32 0.02 -4.89
CA LEU A 211 4.19 1.14 -5.25
C LEU A 211 4.84 1.82 -4.02
N ALA A 212 4.15 1.84 -2.88
CA ALA A 212 4.65 2.47 -1.67
C ALA A 212 5.87 1.77 -1.07
N ILE A 213 5.89 0.44 -1.05
CA ILE A 213 7.00 -0.37 -0.51
C ILE A 213 8.32 -0.08 -1.23
N PRO A 214 8.44 -0.23 -2.57
CA PRO A 214 9.70 0.03 -3.24
C PRO A 214 10.12 1.50 -3.11
N ALA A 215 9.17 2.45 -3.12
CA ALA A 215 9.48 3.86 -2.91
C ALA A 215 10.08 4.12 -1.51
N ALA A 216 9.50 3.52 -0.48
CA ALA A 216 10.00 3.60 0.89
C ALA A 216 11.37 2.93 1.04
N LYS A 217 11.57 1.73 0.47
CA LYS A 217 12.87 1.04 0.51
C LYS A 217 13.97 1.88 -0.16
N ILE A 218 13.69 2.45 -1.33
CA ILE A 218 14.66 3.33 -2.02
C ILE A 218 14.97 4.55 -1.16
N PHE A 219 13.94 5.22 -0.62
CA PHE A 219 14.14 6.36 0.28
C PHE A 219 15.02 6.01 1.48
N ILE A 220 14.72 4.91 2.17
CA ILE A 220 15.50 4.44 3.32
C ILE A 220 16.92 4.08 2.89
N ALA A 221 17.11 3.38 1.78
CA ALA A 221 18.43 2.98 1.30
C ALA A 221 19.35 4.15 0.94
N LEU A 222 18.79 5.33 0.61
CA LEU A 222 19.57 6.55 0.38
C LEU A 222 20.07 7.22 1.68
N LEU A 223 19.64 6.74 2.85
CA LEU A 223 20.04 7.25 4.16
C LEU A 223 21.19 6.45 4.80
N PHE A 224 21.63 5.36 4.14
CA PHE A 224 22.77 4.51 4.53
C PHE A 224 23.91 4.67 3.54
#